data_AF-A0A2P6SFF3-F1
#
_entry.id   AF-A0A2P6SFF3-F1
#
_cell.length_a   1.000
_cell.length_b   1.000
_cell.length_c   1.000
_cell.angle_alpha   90.00
_cell.angle_beta   90.00
_cell.angle_gamma   90.00
#
_symmetry.space_group_name_H-M   'P 1'
#
loop_
_entity.id
_entity.type
_entity.pdbx_description
1 polymer ?
#
loop_
_entity_poly.entity_id
_entity_poly.type
_entity_poly.pdbx_seq_one_letter_code
_entity_poly.pdbx_strand_id
1 'polypeptide(L)'
;MQHLLQCFKSAFENLTQLLIASRNLEFFTSGYCYLIQILPAAAVAPMYFSRKIELGVINQSVSAFNHILGDFSLTVYQFQSISAFSAVIDRLDEFDDYLDISSQRHLTLQKG
;
A
#
# COMPACT_ATOMS: atom_id res chain seq x y z
N MET A 1 8.95 -30.06 18.39
CA MET A 1 8.99 -28.61 18.65
C MET A 1 9.54 -27.77 17.49
N GLN A 2 10.48 -28.26 16.67
CA GLN A 2 11.13 -27.45 15.62
C GLN A 2 10.19 -26.97 14.49
N HIS A 3 9.20 -27.78 14.09
CA HIS A 3 8.24 -27.40 13.04
C HIS A 3 7.30 -26.24 13.40
N LEU A 4 6.98 -26.09 14.69
CA LEU A 4 6.09 -25.06 15.19
C LEU A 4 6.78 -23.69 15.17
N LEU A 5 8.07 -23.67 15.52
CA LEU A 5 8.91 -22.48 15.39
C LEU A 5 9.09 -22.06 13.93
N GLN A 6 9.24 -23.01 13.00
CA GLN A 6 9.37 -22.70 11.57
C GLN A 6 8.09 -22.05 11.02
N CYS A 7 6.93 -22.63 11.33
CA CYS A 7 5.64 -22.11 10.88
C CYS A 7 5.33 -20.73 11.49
N PHE A 8 5.63 -20.56 12.79
CA PHE A 8 5.51 -19.26 13.47
C PHE A 8 6.45 -18.21 12.87
N LYS A 9 7.70 -18.59 12.54
CA LYS A 9 8.67 -17.69 11.92
C LYS A 9 8.21 -17.22 10.54
N SER A 10 7.71 -18.13 9.69
CA SER A 10 7.18 -17.76 8.37
C SER A 10 5.95 -16.86 8.45
N ALA A 11 5.03 -17.10 9.39
CA ALA A 11 3.88 -16.22 9.60
C ALA A 11 4.30 -14.85 10.13
N PHE A 12 5.26 -14.80 11.06
CA PHE A 12 5.80 -13.58 11.62
C PHE A 12 6.54 -12.74 10.57
N GLU A 13 7.33 -13.35 9.69
CA GLU A 13 8.02 -12.66 8.60
C GLU A 13 7.01 -12.06 7.60
N ASN A 14 5.95 -12.79 7.26
CA ASN A 14 4.89 -12.28 6.37
C ASN A 14 4.15 -11.08 6.98
N LEU A 15 3.75 -11.19 8.26
CA LEU A 15 3.12 -10.08 9.00
C LEU A 15 4.05 -8.88 9.15
N THR A 16 5.34 -9.11 9.37
CA THR A 16 6.33 -8.04 9.50
C THR A 16 6.52 -7.29 8.18
N GLN A 17 6.56 -8.00 7.05
CA GLN A 17 6.62 -7.37 5.73
C GLN A 17 5.37 -6.52 5.44
N LEU A 18 4.19 -7.05 5.76
CA LEU A 18 2.94 -6.30 5.63
C LEU A 18 2.94 -5.04 6.51
N LEU A 19 3.45 -5.14 7.73
CA LEU A 19 3.50 -4.03 8.69
C LEU A 19 4.52 -2.97 8.28
N ILE A 20 5.66 -3.37 7.71
CA ILE A 20 6.65 -2.44 7.13
C ILE A 20 6.07 -1.72 5.93
N ALA A 21 5.37 -2.43 5.04
CA ALA A 21 4.72 -1.83 3.88
C ALA A 21 3.63 -0.82 4.32
N SER A 22 2.75 -1.21 5.25
CA SER A 22 1.72 -0.33 5.83
C SER A 22 2.33 0.91 6.49
N ARG A 23 3.40 0.72 7.29
CA ARG A 23 4.08 1.83 7.97
C ARG A 23 4.76 2.77 6.98
N ASN A 24 5.39 2.25 5.93
CA ASN A 24 6.00 3.08 4.90
C ASN A 24 4.94 3.89 4.15
N LEU A 25 3.78 3.27 3.89
CA LEU A 25 2.63 3.92 3.28
C LEU A 25 2.08 5.05 4.16
N GLU A 26 1.85 4.79 5.44
CA GLU A 26 1.38 5.79 6.42
C GLU A 26 2.40 6.91 6.63
N PHE A 27 3.69 6.58 6.65
CA PHE A 27 4.75 7.56 6.82
C PHE A 27 4.86 8.49 5.62
N PHE A 28 4.81 7.93 4.41
CA PHE A 28 4.75 8.72 3.18
C PHE A 28 3.48 9.57 3.15
N THR A 29 2.35 8.98 3.56
CA THR A 29 1.02 9.61 3.61
C THR A 29 0.94 10.78 4.57
N SER A 30 1.42 10.61 5.80
CA SER A 30 1.50 11.68 6.77
C SER A 30 2.49 12.76 6.32
N GLY A 31 3.64 12.36 5.76
CA GLY A 31 4.67 13.28 5.30
C GLY A 31 4.19 14.21 4.19
N TYR A 32 3.54 13.68 3.16
CA TYR A 32 3.02 14.53 2.08
C TYR A 32 1.81 15.37 2.51
N CYS A 33 0.96 14.88 3.43
CA CYS A 33 -0.16 15.64 3.99
C CYS A 33 0.32 16.90 4.71
N TYR A 34 1.43 16.82 5.44
CA TYR A 34 2.04 17.98 6.10
C TYR A 34 2.64 18.98 5.10
N LEU A 35 3.31 18.48 4.05
CA LEU A 35 3.91 19.35 3.04
C LEU A 35 2.87 20.21 2.32
N ILE A 36 1.65 19.72 2.14
CA ILE A 36 0.60 20.38 1.36
C ILE A 36 -0.12 21.51 2.08
N GLN A 37 -0.01 21.61 3.41
CA GLN A 37 -0.42 22.85 4.09
C GLN A 37 0.58 23.99 3.87
N ILE A 38 1.86 23.65 3.68
CA ILE A 38 2.95 24.63 3.65
C ILE A 38 3.25 25.07 2.20
N LEU A 39 3.20 24.14 1.24
CA LEU A 39 3.57 24.37 -0.17
C LEU A 39 2.71 25.45 -0.87
N PRO A 40 1.37 25.42 -0.78
CA PRO A 40 0.51 26.43 -1.39
C PRO A 40 0.73 27.79 -0.74
N ALA A 41 0.86 27.83 0.59
CA ALA A 41 1.14 29.07 1.31
C ALA A 41 2.47 29.68 0.86
N ALA A 42 3.53 28.87 0.73
CA ALA A 42 4.85 29.31 0.28
C ALA A 42 4.86 29.79 -1.19
N ALA A 43 4.13 29.12 -2.09
CA ALA A 43 4.05 29.49 -3.50
C ALA A 43 3.20 30.76 -3.73
N VAL A 44 2.11 30.92 -2.97
CA VAL A 44 1.16 32.03 -3.13
C VAL A 44 1.57 33.25 -2.30
N ALA A 45 2.36 33.08 -1.22
CA ALA A 45 2.91 34.16 -0.39
C ALA A 45 3.57 35.31 -1.18
N PRO A 46 4.53 35.09 -2.11
CA PRO A 46 5.15 36.18 -2.87
C PRO A 46 4.16 36.97 -3.74
N MET A 47 3.11 36.31 -4.26
CA MET A 47 2.05 36.97 -5.02
C MET A 47 1.09 37.77 -4.12
N TYR A 48 0.83 37.29 -2.90
CA TYR A 48 0.09 38.03 -1.86
C TYR A 48 0.85 39.29 -1.41
N PHE A 49 2.15 39.19 -1.11
CA PHE A 49 2.98 40.34 -0.75
C PHE A 49 3.12 41.34 -1.92
N SER A 50 2.97 40.88 -3.15
CA SER A 50 2.89 41.74 -4.35
C SER A 50 1.52 42.43 -4.54
N ARG A 51 0.56 42.26 -3.61
CA ARG A 51 -0.84 42.76 -3.66
C ARG A 51 -1.64 42.36 -4.91
N LYS A 52 -1.23 41.31 -5.62
CA LYS A 52 -1.93 40.83 -6.83
C LYS A 52 -3.12 39.93 -6.52
N ILE A 53 -3.24 39.45 -5.29
CA ILE A 53 -4.23 38.46 -4.86
C ILE A 53 -4.57 38.65 -3.37
N GLU A 54 -5.81 38.32 -3.02
CA GLU A 54 -6.33 38.39 -1.65
C GLU A 54 -6.01 37.14 -0.82
N LEU A 55 -6.02 37.26 0.51
CA LEU A 55 -5.87 36.13 1.45
C LEU A 55 -6.87 34.99 1.16
N GLY A 56 -8.04 35.30 0.61
CA GLY A 56 -9.04 34.30 0.21
C GLY A 56 -8.54 33.32 -0.86
N VAL A 57 -7.68 33.77 -1.78
CA VAL A 57 -7.10 32.93 -2.84
C VAL A 57 -6.13 31.91 -2.24
N ILE A 58 -5.42 32.27 -1.16
CA ILE A 58 -4.51 31.36 -0.45
C ILE A 58 -5.30 30.16 0.11
N ASN A 59 -6.44 30.43 0.77
CA ASN A 59 -7.31 29.37 1.30
C ASN A 59 -7.89 28.49 0.19
N GLN A 60 -8.27 29.07 -0.96
CA GLN A 60 -8.75 28.30 -2.11
C GLN A 60 -7.64 27.42 -2.71
N SER A 61 -6.42 27.93 -2.83
CA SER A 61 -5.27 27.15 -3.28
C SER A 61 -4.99 25.98 -2.33
N VAL A 62 -5.01 26.20 -1.01
CA VAL A 62 -4.86 25.12 -0.03
C VAL A 62 -5.95 24.06 -0.20
N SER A 63 -7.20 24.46 -0.39
CA SER A 63 -8.32 23.53 -0.58
C SER A 63 -8.19 22.70 -1.87
N ALA A 64 -7.80 23.33 -2.98
CA ALA A 64 -7.57 22.64 -4.25
C ALA A 64 -6.41 21.63 -4.19
N PHE A 65 -5.30 22.00 -3.53
CA PHE A 65 -4.17 21.10 -3.31
C PHE A 65 -4.54 19.91 -2.41
N ASN A 66 -5.35 20.13 -1.37
CA ASN A 66 -5.87 19.04 -0.54
C ASN A 66 -6.74 18.06 -1.35
N HIS A 67 -7.50 18.55 -2.32
CA HIS A 67 -8.36 17.70 -3.15
C HIS A 67 -7.56 16.76 -4.06
N ILE A 68 -6.57 17.31 -4.78
CA ILE A 68 -5.65 16.52 -5.63
C ILE A 68 -4.90 15.48 -4.80
N LEU A 69 -4.57 15.83 -3.57
CA LEU A 69 -3.87 14.94 -2.66
C LEU A 69 -4.71 13.76 -2.20
N GLY A 70 -5.97 14.00 -1.82
CA GLY A 70 -6.89 12.93 -1.42
C GLY A 70 -7.03 11.88 -2.52
N ASP A 71 -7.10 12.33 -3.78
CA ASP A 71 -7.19 11.45 -4.94
C ASP A 71 -5.91 10.63 -5.15
N PHE A 72 -4.73 11.22 -4.92
CA PHE A 72 -3.45 10.52 -5.00
C PHE A 72 -3.24 9.53 -3.85
N SER A 73 -3.68 9.89 -2.63
CA SER A 73 -3.63 9.05 -1.43
C SER A 73 -4.46 7.78 -1.59
N LEU A 74 -5.66 7.90 -2.17
CA LEU A 74 -6.52 6.76 -2.48
C LEU A 74 -5.84 5.75 -3.42
N THR A 75 -5.11 6.23 -4.43
CA THR A 75 -4.36 5.37 -5.36
C THR A 75 -3.29 4.55 -4.64
N VAL A 76 -2.60 5.18 -3.70
CA VAL A 76 -1.55 4.55 -2.88
C VAL A 76 -2.15 3.54 -1.89
N TYR A 77 -3.29 3.85 -1.26
CA TYR A 77 -4.02 2.90 -0.39
C TYR A 77 -4.52 1.66 -1.14
N GLN A 78 -4.97 1.81 -2.40
CA GLN A 78 -5.44 0.67 -3.19
C GLN A 78 -4.33 -0.27 -3.64
N PHE A 79 -3.08 0.20 -3.71
CA PHE A 79 -1.94 -0.65 -4.04
C PHE A 79 -1.78 -1.81 -3.04
N GLN A 80 -2.07 -1.56 -1.77
CA GLN A 80 -1.98 -2.57 -0.71
C GLN A 80 -3.03 -3.67 -0.88
N SER A 81 -4.26 -3.30 -1.30
CA SER A 81 -5.33 -4.24 -1.60
C SER A 81 -5.02 -5.10 -2.84
N ILE A 82 -4.40 -4.51 -3.87
CA ILE A 82 -3.98 -5.22 -5.09
C ILE A 82 -2.87 -6.23 -4.78
N SER A 83 -1.86 -5.85 -3.99
CA SER A 83 -0.80 -6.77 -3.56
C SER A 83 -1.33 -7.92 -2.71
N ALA A 84 -2.28 -7.64 -1.81
CA ALA A 84 -2.95 -8.68 -1.03
C ALA A 84 -3.75 -9.64 -1.92
N PHE A 85 -4.45 -9.11 -2.93
CA PHE A 85 -5.16 -9.91 -3.91
C PHE A 85 -4.22 -10.79 -4.74
N SER A 86 -3.08 -10.25 -5.19
CA SER A 86 -2.05 -11.02 -5.91
C SER A 86 -1.52 -12.20 -5.08
N ALA A 87 -1.22 -11.96 -3.80
CA ALA A 87 -0.74 -13.00 -2.90
C ALA A 87 -1.79 -14.12 -2.65
N VAL A 88 -3.08 -13.80 -2.77
CA VAL A 88 -4.15 -14.81 -2.71
C VAL A 88 -4.19 -15.65 -3.99
N ILE A 89 -4.01 -15.02 -5.17
CA ILE A 89 -3.92 -15.75 -6.44
C ILE A 89 -2.74 -16.71 -6.44
N ASP A 90 -1.55 -16.25 -6.04
CA ASP A 90 -0.33 -17.08 -5.99
C ASP A 90 -0.53 -18.33 -5.11
N ARG A 91 -1.25 -18.19 -3.98
CA ARG A 91 -1.55 -19.34 -3.10
C ARG A 91 -2.59 -20.30 -3.68
N LEU A 92 -3.53 -19.81 -4.49
CA LEU A 92 -4.49 -20.67 -5.17
C LEU A 92 -3.82 -21.46 -6.30
N ASP A 93 -2.89 -20.84 -7.01
CA ASP A 93 -2.07 -21.48 -8.04
C ASP A 93 -1.22 -22.60 -7.42
N GLU A 94 -0.51 -22.30 -6.32
CA GLU A 94 0.28 -23.29 -5.59
C GLU A 94 -0.58 -24.44 -5.04
N PHE A 95 -1.82 -24.16 -4.63
CA PHE A 95 -2.75 -25.19 -4.18
C PHE A 95 -3.22 -26.11 -5.31
N ASP A 96 -3.46 -25.57 -6.51
CA ASP A 96 -3.83 -26.36 -7.69
C ASP A 96 -2.70 -27.30 -8.12
N ASP A 97 -1.46 -26.78 -8.13
CA ASP A 97 -0.25 -27.57 -8.38
C ASP A 97 -0.13 -28.75 -7.39
N TYR A 98 -0.39 -28.52 -6.10
CA TYR A 98 -0.36 -29.60 -5.10
C TYR A 98 -1.46 -30.65 -5.33
N LEU A 99 -2.65 -30.24 -5.76
CA LEU A 99 -3.73 -31.17 -6.09
C LEU A 99 -3.36 -32.04 -7.29
N ASP A 100 -2.76 -31.48 -8.33
CA ASP A 100 -2.39 -32.22 -9.52
C ASP A 100 -1.27 -33.24 -9.23
N ILE A 101 -0.27 -32.85 -8.43
CA ILE A 101 0.79 -33.75 -7.93
C ILE A 101 0.21 -34.87 -7.04
N SER A 102 -0.82 -34.57 -6.25
CA SER A 102 -1.48 -35.58 -5.40
C SER A 102 -2.28 -36.59 -6.22
N SER A 103 -2.94 -36.14 -7.29
CA SER A 103 -3.69 -36.97 -8.23
C SER A 103 -2.77 -37.92 -9.01
N GLN A 104 -1.61 -37.42 -9.47
CA GLN A 104 -0.60 -38.25 -10.15
C GLN A 104 0.04 -39.31 -9.23
N ARG A 105 0.30 -39.00 -7.95
CA ARG A 105 0.83 -39.98 -6.99
C ARG A 105 -0.14 -41.13 -6.71
N HIS A 106 -1.44 -40.90 -6.81
CA HIS A 106 -2.43 -41.94 -6.61
C HIS A 106 -2.49 -42.93 -7.80
N LEU A 107 -2.09 -42.50 -9.01
CA LEU A 107 -2.03 -43.35 -10.21
C LEU A 107 -0.76 -44.20 -10.30
N THR A 108 0.34 -43.80 -9.66
CA THR A 108 1.61 -44.56 -9.66
C THR A 108 1.65 -45.67 -8.61
N LEU A 109 0.88 -45.54 -7.51
CA LEU A 109 0.79 -46.57 -6.46
C LEU A 109 -0.19 -47.71 -6.78
N GLN A 110 -1.01 -47.59 -7.83
CA GLN A 110 -1.92 -48.66 -8.26
C GLN A 110 -1.38 -49.54 -9.41
N LYS A 111 -0.15 -49.28 -9.89
CA LYS A 111 0.49 -50.01 -11.01
C LYS A 111 1.72 -50.86 -10.62
N GLY A 112 2.07 -50.92 -9.33
CA GLY A 112 3.09 -51.82 -8.78
C GLY A 112 2.46 -52.91 -7.95
#